data_AF-A0A5F0LN72-F1
#
_entry.id   AF-A0A5F0LN72-F1
#
_cell.length_a   1.000
_cell.length_b   1.000
_cell.length_c   1.000
_cell.angle_alpha   90.00
_cell.angle_beta   90.00
_cell.angle_gamma   90.00
#
_symmetry.space_group_name_H-M   'P 1'
#
loop_
_entity.id
_entity.type
_entity.pdbx_description
1 polymer ?
#
loop_
_entity_poly.entity_id
_entity_poly.type
_entity_poly.pdbx_seq_one_letter_code
_entity_poly.pdbx_strand_id
1 'polypeptide(L)'
;MSINTTQDNRLNRVSKTAKLTHTRYGSTYELMDVDILWIEGDNFALSGFEQNKNEAGEVVDYAQSWLCLLGVGRRLKTESELYEEQHARRNKKPAPEPFLDWAAASAKVRGG
;
A
#
# COMPACT_ATOMS: atom_id res chain seq x y z
N MET A 1 6.26 7.68 1.20
CA MET A 1 7.41 7.06 1.89
C MET A 1 8.40 6.60 0.85
N SER A 2 9.70 6.75 1.11
CA SER A 2 10.78 6.26 0.25
C SER A 2 11.82 5.52 1.08
N ILE A 3 12.48 4.53 0.48
CA ILE A 3 13.61 3.82 1.06
C ILE A 3 14.80 4.06 0.14
N ASN A 4 15.85 4.69 0.66
CA ASN A 4 17.05 5.05 -0.10
C ASN A 4 18.28 4.39 0.52
N THR A 5 19.30 4.15 -0.30
CA THR A 5 20.62 3.72 0.17
C THR A 5 21.49 4.95 0.41
N THR A 6 22.10 5.06 1.59
CA THR A 6 22.88 6.22 2.01
C THR A 6 24.26 5.77 2.50
N GLN A 7 25.33 6.37 1.97
CA GLN A 7 26.70 5.98 2.28
C GLN A 7 27.24 6.60 3.58
N ASP A 8 26.63 7.68 4.05
CA ASP A 8 27.09 8.41 5.23
C ASP A 8 25.92 8.89 6.09
N ASN A 9 25.51 8.02 7.02
CA ASN A 9 24.56 8.35 8.07
C ASN A 9 25.20 8.15 9.45
N ARG A 10 26.51 8.48 9.57
CA ARG A 10 27.33 8.25 10.79
C ARG A 10 27.59 6.79 11.18
N LEU A 11 27.16 5.84 10.35
CA LEU A 11 27.38 4.41 10.57
C LEU A 11 28.69 3.87 9.95
N ASN A 12 29.47 4.74 9.30
CA ASN A 12 30.71 4.39 8.60
C ASN A 12 30.54 3.22 7.61
N ARG A 13 29.31 3.02 7.11
CA ARG A 13 28.95 1.99 6.15
C ARG A 13 27.74 2.45 5.33
N VAL A 14 27.59 1.82 4.17
CA VAL A 14 26.38 1.94 3.37
C VAL A 14 25.21 1.31 4.14
N SER A 15 24.14 2.08 4.35
CA SER A 15 22.94 1.63 5.05
C SER A 15 21.68 2.09 4.32
N LYS A 16 20.55 1.45 4.58
CA LYS A 16 19.25 1.88 4.07
C LYS A 16 18.60 2.84 5.05
N THR A 17 17.91 3.84 4.51
CA THR A 17 17.15 4.82 5.27
C THR A 17 15.73 4.87 4.72
N ALA A 18 14.72 4.77 5.59
CA ALA A 18 13.33 5.01 5.24
C ALA A 18 12.92 6.44 5.64
N LYS A 19 12.29 7.17 4.72
CA LYS A 19 11.77 8.52 4.96
C LYS A 19 10.26 8.58 4.74
N LEU A 20 9.57 9.17 5.71
CA LEU A 20 8.14 9.46 5.65
C LEU A 20 7.94 10.97 5.71
N THR A 21 7.55 11.57 4.59
CA THR A 21 7.20 13.00 4.52
C THR A 21 5.69 13.15 4.64
N HIS A 22 5.25 13.86 5.68
CA HIS A 22 3.84 14.18 5.90
C HIS A 22 3.48 15.49 5.19
N THR A 23 2.92 15.40 3.98
CA THR A 23 2.68 16.55 3.08
C THR A 23 1.81 17.65 3.70
N ARG A 24 0.87 17.31 4.58
CA ARG A 24 -0.03 18.29 5.25
C ARG A 24 0.68 19.12 6.33
N TYR A 25 1.70 18.57 7.00
CA TYR A 25 2.34 19.22 8.15
C TYR A 25 3.81 19.57 7.90
N GLY A 26 4.36 19.16 6.75
CA GLY A 26 5.76 19.39 6.39
C GLY A 26 6.77 18.60 7.23
N SER A 27 6.32 17.80 8.20
CA SER A 27 7.21 16.97 9.01
C SER A 27 7.78 15.82 8.18
N THR A 28 9.06 15.56 8.38
CA THR A 28 9.76 14.40 7.81
C THR A 28 10.25 13.54 8.94
N TYR A 29 9.89 12.26 8.91
CA TYR A 29 10.37 11.24 9.82
C TYR A 29 11.39 10.37 9.09
N GLU A 30 12.41 9.93 9.81
CA GLU A 30 13.53 9.18 9.26
C GLU A 30 13.84 7.98 10.16
N LEU A 31 13.87 6.79 9.56
CA LEU A 31 14.31 5.56 10.18
C LEU A 31 15.63 5.16 9.52
N MET A 32 16.67 4.98 10.32
CA MET A 32 18.04 4.70 9.86
C MET A 32 18.35 3.20 10.02
N ASP A 33 19.29 2.70 9.21
CA ASP A 33 19.75 1.30 9.22
C ASP A 33 18.62 0.29 9.08
N VAL A 34 17.79 0.51 8.08
CA VAL A 34 16.51 -0.17 7.96
C VAL A 34 16.63 -1.58 7.43
N ASP A 35 16.01 -2.52 8.14
CA ASP A 35 15.77 -3.89 7.73
C ASP A 35 14.27 -4.22 7.66
N ILE A 36 13.91 -5.19 6.81
CA ILE A 36 12.57 -5.76 6.77
C ILE A 36 12.48 -6.85 7.84
N LEU A 37 11.68 -6.60 8.87
CA LEU A 37 11.48 -7.54 9.97
C LEU A 37 10.51 -8.66 9.60
N TRP A 38 9.47 -8.32 8.83
CA TRP A 38 8.38 -9.23 8.47
C TRP A 38 7.63 -8.72 7.24
N ILE A 39 7.03 -9.65 6.48
CA ILE A 39 6.16 -9.38 5.34
C ILE A 39 5.02 -10.40 5.25
N GLU A 40 3.80 -9.94 5.02
CA GLU A 40 2.62 -10.76 4.71
C GLU A 40 1.68 -10.02 3.76
N GLY A 41 1.53 -10.55 2.53
CA GLY A 41 0.77 -9.88 1.48
C GLY A 41 1.33 -8.49 1.19
N ASP A 42 0.49 -7.47 1.34
CA ASP A 42 0.88 -6.06 1.18
C ASP A 42 1.38 -5.43 2.49
N ASN A 43 1.33 -6.12 3.63
CA ASN A 43 1.80 -5.59 4.91
C ASN A 43 3.27 -5.94 5.12
N PHE A 44 4.05 -5.00 5.63
CA PHE A 44 5.43 -5.26 6.02
C PHE A 44 5.85 -4.39 7.19
N ALA A 45 6.80 -4.87 7.98
CA ALA A 45 7.38 -4.14 9.10
C ALA A 45 8.84 -3.80 8.81
N LEU A 46 9.21 -2.55 9.04
CA LEU A 46 10.60 -2.10 9.02
C LEU A 46 11.09 -1.94 10.46
N SER A 47 12.32 -2.36 10.73
CA SER A 47 13.02 -2.05 11.98
C SER A 47 14.27 -1.23 11.71
N GLY A 48 14.64 -0.38 12.66
CA GLY A 48 15.86 0.43 12.60
C GLY A 48 15.94 1.31 13.84
N PHE A 49 16.51 2.50 13.69
CA PHE A 49 16.53 3.49 14.77
C PHE A 49 16.17 4.89 14.30
N GLU A 50 15.57 5.63 15.22
CA GLU A 50 15.23 7.04 15.08
C GLU A 50 16.17 7.87 15.96
N GLN A 51 16.76 8.90 15.38
CA GLN A 51 17.68 9.77 16.08
C GLN A 51 16.94 11.02 16.57
N ASN A 52 16.94 11.24 17.89
CA ASN A 52 16.33 12.41 18.51
C ASN A 52 17.20 12.96 19.63
N LYS A 53 16.96 14.23 20.01
CA LYS A 53 17.57 14.80 21.21
C LYS A 53 16.80 14.37 22.45
N ASN A 54 17.51 13.89 23.47
CA ASN A 54 16.92 13.66 24.79
C ASN A 54 16.71 14.98 25.56
N GLU A 55 16.15 14.90 26.77
CA GLU A 55 15.93 16.07 27.64
C GLU A 55 17.22 16.81 28.01
N ALA A 56 18.36 16.11 28.01
CA ALA A 56 19.69 16.69 28.23
C ALA A 56 20.30 17.33 26.95
N GLY A 57 19.60 17.28 25.81
CA GLY A 57 20.05 17.82 24.53
C GLY A 57 21.03 16.92 23.77
N GLU A 58 21.31 15.73 24.28
CA GLU A 58 22.20 14.74 23.66
C GLU A 58 21.48 14.02 22.53
N VAL A 59 22.22 13.67 21.49
CA VAL A 59 21.70 12.88 20.36
C VAL A 59 21.66 11.42 20.78
N VAL A 60 20.46 10.83 20.79
CA VAL A 60 20.22 9.45 21.18
C VAL A 60 19.53 8.70 20.05
N ASP A 61 19.96 7.47 19.83
CA ASP A 61 19.36 6.55 18.87
C ASP A 61 18.34 5.66 19.60
N TYR A 62 17.07 5.76 19.20
CA TYR A 62 15.97 4.96 19.74
C TYR A 62 15.65 3.82 18.79
N ALA A 63 15.66 2.58 19.28
CA ALA A 63 15.17 1.44 18.52
C ALA A 63 13.69 1.65 18.17
N GLN A 64 13.36 1.52 16.88
CA GLN A 64 12.04 1.88 16.36
C GLN A 64 11.61 0.94 15.25
N SER A 65 10.30 0.78 15.08
CA SER A 65 9.73 -0.02 13.98
C SER A 65 8.51 0.63 13.36
N TRP A 66 8.39 0.54 12.03
CA TRP A 66 7.28 1.10 11.27
C TRP A 66 6.46 -0.02 10.63
N LEU A 67 5.16 -0.05 10.90
CA LEU A 67 4.21 -0.87 10.16
C LEU A 67 3.84 -0.16 8.86
N CYS A 68 4.05 -0.84 7.75
CA CYS A 68 3.95 -0.27 6.41
C CYS A 68 3.01 -1.10 5.52
N LEU A 69 2.45 -0.45 4.51
CA LEU A 69 1.63 -1.07 3.48
C LEU A 69 2.22 -0.83 2.09
N LEU A 70 2.40 -1.90 1.33
CA LEU A 70 2.86 -1.92 -0.04
C LEU A 70 1.68 -1.61 -0.97
N GLY A 71 1.51 -0.34 -1.31
CA GLY A 71 0.37 0.05 -2.14
C GLY A 71 0.24 1.56 -2.22
N VAL A 72 0.70 2.13 -3.34
CA VAL A 72 0.71 3.58 -3.55
C VAL A 72 -0.71 4.06 -3.85
N GLY A 73 -1.28 4.89 -2.97
CA GLY A 73 -2.35 5.84 -3.33
C GLY A 73 -3.81 5.38 -3.20
N ARG A 74 -4.11 4.17 -2.72
CA ARG A 74 -5.48 3.84 -2.30
C ARG A 74 -5.59 4.01 -0.79
N ARG A 75 -6.38 5.01 -0.38
CA ARG A 75 -6.87 5.10 1.00
C ARG A 75 -7.31 3.71 1.43
N LEU A 76 -6.83 3.25 2.59
CA LEU A 76 -7.37 2.06 3.24
C LEU A 76 -8.88 2.19 3.28
N LYS A 77 -9.60 1.27 2.62
CA LYS A 77 -11.05 1.28 2.67
C LYS A 77 -11.47 1.09 4.11
N THR A 78 -12.36 1.95 4.57
CA THR A 78 -13.02 1.78 5.86
C THR A 78 -13.81 0.47 5.85
N GLU A 79 -14.10 -0.03 7.05
CA GLU A 79 -14.90 -1.24 7.24
C GLU A 79 -16.26 -1.15 6.51
N SER A 80 -16.89 0.04 6.52
CA SER A 80 -18.11 0.31 5.76
C SER A 80 -17.92 0.20 4.24
N GLU A 81 -16.85 0.78 3.69
CA GLU A 81 -16.55 0.72 2.25
C GLU A 81 -16.26 -0.72 1.79
N LEU A 82 -15.66 -1.54 2.65
CA LEU A 82 -15.45 -2.97 2.39
C LEU A 82 -16.77 -3.75 2.41
N TYR A 83 -17.63 -3.47 3.38
CA TYR A 83 -18.96 -4.10 3.49
C TYR A 83 -19.84 -3.81 2.28
N GLU A 84 -19.91 -2.55 1.86
CA GLU A 84 -20.68 -2.12 0.68
C GLU A 84 -20.21 -2.81 -0.60
N GLU A 85 -18.89 -2.91 -0.80
CA GLU A 85 -18.33 -3.60 -1.96
C GLU A 85 -18.65 -5.09 -1.96
N GLN A 86 -18.57 -5.77 -0.81
CA GLN A 86 -18.95 -7.18 -0.70
C GLN A 86 -20.45 -7.39 -1.00
N HIS A 87 -21.31 -6.51 -0.48
CA HIS A 87 -22.74 -6.55 -0.76
C HIS A 87 -23.06 -6.32 -2.24
N ALA A 88 -22.37 -5.36 -2.87
CA ALA A 88 -22.52 -5.06 -4.29
C ALA A 88 -22.07 -6.23 -5.18
N ARG A 89 -20.96 -6.91 -4.83
CA ARG A 89 -20.50 -8.12 -5.54
C ARG A 89 -21.49 -9.27 -5.40
N ARG A 90 -22.02 -9.50 -4.20
CA ARG A 90 -23.00 -10.56 -3.94
C ARG A 90 -24.31 -10.33 -4.70
N ASN A 91 -24.73 -9.07 -4.84
CA ASN A 91 -26.01 -8.71 -5.45
C ASN A 91 -25.90 -8.35 -6.94
N LYS A 92 -24.72 -8.50 -7.56
CA LYS A 92 -24.54 -8.20 -8.98
C LYS A 92 -25.25 -9.28 -9.79
N LYS A 93 -26.39 -8.92 -10.41
CA LYS A 93 -27.07 -9.80 -11.36
C LYS A 93 -26.11 -10.15 -12.50
N PRO A 94 -26.06 -11.41 -12.95
CA PRO A 94 -25.28 -11.77 -14.12
C PRO A 94 -25.73 -10.91 -15.31
N ALA A 95 -24.79 -10.56 -16.19
CA ALA A 95 -25.13 -9.89 -17.43
C ALA A 95 -26.20 -10.74 -18.15
N PRO A 96 -27.26 -10.13 -18.71
CA PRO A 96 -28.21 -10.89 -19.51
C PRO A 96 -27.43 -11.59 -20.62
N GLU A 97 -27.61 -12.90 -20.74
CA GLU A 97 -26.93 -13.65 -21.80
C GLU A 97 -27.31 -13.04 -23.16
N PRO A 98 -26.34 -12.93 -24.10
CA PRO A 98 -26.67 -12.50 -25.45
C PRO A 98 -27.67 -13.49 -26.02
N PHE A 99 -28.93 -13.07 -26.11
CA PHE A 99 -29.99 -13.88 -26.69
C PHE A 99 -29.64 -14.12 -28.16
N LEU A 100 -29.15 -15.32 -28.46
CA LEU A 100 -29.04 -15.81 -29.83
C LEU A 100 -30.47 -16.04 -30.33
N ASP A 101 -31.03 -15.02 -30.97
CA ASP A 101 -32.33 -15.09 -31.64
C ASP A 101 -32.23 -15.97 -32.89
N TRP A 102 -32.23 -17.29 -32.69
CA TRP A 102 -32.23 -18.28 -33.76
C TRP A 102 -33.53 -18.24 -34.60
N ALA A 103 -34.60 -17.68 -34.03
CA ALA A 103 -35.90 -17.59 -34.69
C ALA A 103 -35.88 -16.53 -35.82
N ALA A 104 -35.16 -15.42 -35.63
CA ALA A 104 -34.98 -14.40 -36.67
C ALA A 104 -34.08 -14.88 -37.83
N ALA A 105 -33.09 -15.74 -37.57
CA ALA A 105 -32.16 -16.24 -38.59
C ALA A 105 -32.80 -17.29 -39.54
N SER A 106 -33.80 -18.03 -39.05
CA SER A 106 -34.41 -19.15 -39.79
C SER A 106 -35.42 -18.71 -40.87
N ALA A 107 -35.96 -17.50 -40.78
CA ALA A 107 -36.92 -16.97 -41.75
C ALA A 107 -36.28 -16.53 -43.08
N LYS A 108 -34.97 -16.28 -43.10
CA LYS A 108 -34.27 -15.75 -44.28
C LYS A 108 -33.80 -16.82 -45.27
N VAL A 109 -33.92 -18.11 -44.93
CA VAL A 109 -33.40 -19.23 -45.73
C VAL A 109 -34.48 -19.91 -46.58
N ARG A 110 -35.77 -19.58 -46.42
CA ARG A 110 -36.89 -20.20 -47.18
C ARG A 110 -37.51 -19.35 -48.29
N GLY A 111 -36.85 -18.25 -48.69
CA GLY A 111 -37.30 -17.39 -49.78
C GLY A 111 -36.17 -17.12 -50.77
N GLY A 112 -35.78 -18.13 -51.53
CA GLY A 112 -34.83 -18.07 -52.65
C GLY A 112 -35.20 -19.11 -53.69
#